data_AF-V5GKK2-F1
#
_entry.id   AF-V5GKK2-F1
#
_cell.length_a   1.000
_cell.length_b   1.000
_cell.length_c   1.000
_cell.angle_alpha   90.00
_cell.angle_beta   90.00
_cell.angle_gamma   90.00
#
_symmetry.space_group_name_H-M   'P 1'
#
loop_
_entity.id
_entity.type
_entity.pdbx_description
1 polymer ?
#
loop_
_entity_poly.entity_id
_entity_poly.type
_entity_poly.pdbx_seq_one_letter_code
_entity_poly.pdbx_strand_id
1 'polypeptide(L)'
;MKSKMISHSTVIRTVPQQDLMNELKFFIRGTTKKEKCSPLDLTKSSLTLLKCLPACRVAIFEYFSKVFDNAALNYIEGIETEIKTGNLPPVSESDELVISEIHIVLVSLITESASAWAPTISTWSLELLGEISTKYSGRAHISTNLNETLQLWMACRATRTLVDINTKCLSSLIH
;
A
#
# COMPACT_ATOMS: atom_id res chain seq x y z
N MET A 1 53.37 -12.98 11.15
CA MET A 1 52.27 -13.35 10.24
C MET A 1 51.09 -12.43 10.51
N LYS A 2 50.76 -11.52 9.58
CA LYS A 2 49.59 -10.63 9.68
C LYS A 2 48.38 -11.36 9.08
N SER A 3 47.37 -11.65 9.91
CA SER A 3 46.13 -12.26 9.45
C SER A 3 45.21 -11.20 8.83
N LYS A 4 44.64 -11.54 7.68
CA LYS A 4 43.95 -10.66 6.74
C LYS A 4 42.48 -10.54 7.16
N MET A 5 42.04 -9.31 7.40
CA MET A 5 40.64 -8.97 7.69
C MET A 5 39.81 -9.15 6.40
N ILE A 6 38.81 -10.03 6.45
CA ILE A 6 37.89 -10.29 5.33
C ILE A 6 36.75 -9.28 5.43
N SER A 7 36.65 -8.40 4.44
CA SER A 7 35.55 -7.45 4.29
C SER A 7 34.34 -8.18 3.69
N HIS A 8 33.22 -8.18 4.41
CA HIS A 8 31.93 -8.65 3.90
C HIS A 8 31.32 -7.58 2.98
N SER A 9 31.43 -7.79 1.68
CA SER A 9 30.69 -7.05 0.66
C SER A 9 29.26 -7.62 0.56
N THR A 10 28.27 -6.85 1.01
CA THR A 10 26.84 -7.11 0.79
C THR A 10 26.55 -7.06 -0.71
N VAL A 11 26.26 -8.21 -1.31
CA VAL A 11 25.89 -8.33 -2.72
C VAL A 11 24.48 -7.78 -2.91
N ILE A 12 24.37 -6.50 -3.27
CA ILE A 12 23.13 -5.95 -3.83
C ILE A 12 22.92 -6.68 -5.15
N ARG A 13 21.86 -7.47 -5.26
CA ARG A 13 21.44 -8.14 -6.49
C ARG A 13 21.14 -7.03 -7.52
N THR A 14 22.09 -6.73 -8.39
CA THR A 14 21.93 -5.69 -9.42
C THR A 14 20.97 -6.20 -10.48
N VAL A 15 19.71 -5.76 -10.41
CA VAL A 15 18.81 -5.80 -11.56
C VAL A 15 19.50 -5.04 -12.71
N PRO A 16 19.59 -5.59 -13.94
CA PRO A 16 20.21 -4.89 -15.05
C PRO A 16 19.58 -3.50 -15.24
N GLN A 17 20.40 -2.47 -15.42
CA GLN A 17 19.92 -1.08 -15.53
C GLN A 17 18.88 -0.88 -16.64
N GLN A 18 18.96 -1.68 -17.71
CA GLN A 18 17.99 -1.67 -18.80
C GLN A 18 16.61 -2.19 -18.36
N ASP A 19 16.57 -3.22 -17.52
CA ASP A 19 15.32 -3.79 -17.00
C ASP A 19 14.65 -2.80 -16.06
N LEU A 20 15.41 -2.10 -15.21
CA LEU A 20 14.88 -1.07 -14.32
C LEU A 20 14.30 0.13 -15.08
N MET A 21 14.94 0.53 -16.18
CA MET A 21 14.42 1.59 -17.04
C MET A 21 13.13 1.17 -17.76
N ASN A 22 13.00 -0.12 -18.11
CA ASN A 22 11.78 -0.67 -18.69
C ASN A 22 10.64 -0.70 -17.66
N GLU A 23 10.92 -1.11 -16.42
CA GLU A 23 9.98 -1.04 -15.30
C GLU A 23 9.51 0.41 -15.06
N LEU A 24 10.43 1.37 -15.06
CA LEU A 24 10.08 2.78 -14.88
C LEU A 24 9.16 3.30 -16.01
N LYS A 25 9.49 2.97 -17.27
CA LYS A 25 8.65 3.35 -18.42
C LYS A 25 7.28 2.68 -18.34
N PHE A 26 7.21 1.42 -17.93
CA PHE A 26 5.96 0.70 -17.74
C PHE A 26 5.11 1.36 -16.64
N PHE A 27 5.70 1.67 -15.49
CA PHE A 27 5.02 2.36 -14.39
C PHE A 27 4.50 3.75 -14.81
N ILE A 28 5.31 4.57 -15.48
CA ILE A 28 4.88 5.88 -15.96
C ILE A 28 3.73 5.73 -16.95
N ARG A 29 3.80 4.78 -17.90
CA ARG A 29 2.70 4.55 -18.85
C ARG A 29 1.42 4.11 -18.15
N GLY A 30 1.50 3.15 -17.23
CA GLY A 30 0.33 2.63 -16.51
C GLY A 30 -0.32 3.64 -15.57
N THR A 31 0.43 4.62 -15.06
CA THR A 31 -0.10 5.66 -14.17
C THR A 31 -0.55 6.94 -14.89
N THR A 32 -0.01 7.23 -16.08
CA THR A 32 -0.32 8.48 -16.83
C THR A 32 -1.29 8.29 -18.00
N LYS A 33 -1.39 7.09 -18.56
CA LYS A 33 -2.25 6.81 -19.72
C LYS A 33 -3.43 5.92 -19.31
N LYS A 34 -4.57 6.07 -19.99
CA LYS A 34 -5.71 5.12 -19.92
C LYS A 34 -5.41 3.77 -20.58
N GLU A 35 -4.13 3.38 -20.66
CA GLU A 35 -3.76 2.06 -21.17
C GLU A 35 -4.17 1.01 -20.13
N LYS A 36 -4.85 -0.04 -20.58
CA LYS A 36 -5.29 -1.13 -19.70
C LYS A 36 -4.07 -1.97 -19.30
N CYS A 37 -3.39 -1.55 -18.24
CA CYS A 37 -2.43 -2.40 -17.54
C CYS A 37 -3.16 -3.18 -16.43
N SER A 38 -2.72 -4.42 -16.19
CA SER A 38 -3.14 -5.18 -15.02
C SER A 38 -2.73 -4.40 -13.76
N PRO A 39 -3.66 -4.05 -12.85
CA PRO A 39 -3.35 -3.36 -11.61
C PRO A 39 -2.32 -4.12 -10.76
N LEU A 40 -2.36 -5.46 -10.81
CA LEU A 40 -1.41 -6.30 -10.11
C LEU A 40 0.00 -6.19 -10.71
N ASP A 41 0.13 -6.18 -12.03
CA ASP A 41 1.44 -6.06 -12.68
C ASP A 41 2.03 -4.67 -12.49
N LEU A 42 1.21 -3.62 -12.57
CA LEU A 42 1.62 -2.24 -12.27
C LEU A 42 2.09 -2.10 -10.82
N THR A 43 1.41 -2.77 -9.90
CA THR A 43 1.78 -2.82 -8.48
C THR A 43 3.12 -3.53 -8.30
N LYS A 44 3.32 -4.71 -8.87
CA LYS A 44 4.61 -5.43 -8.82
C LYS A 44 5.77 -4.61 -9.40
N SER A 45 5.53 -3.92 -10.52
CA SER A 45 6.49 -2.99 -11.11
C SER A 45 6.84 -1.85 -10.16
N SER A 46 5.83 -1.19 -9.59
CA SER A 46 6.04 -0.09 -8.63
C SER A 46 6.82 -0.54 -7.39
N LEU A 47 6.58 -1.76 -6.89
CA LEU A 47 7.29 -2.33 -5.75
C LEU A 47 8.76 -2.65 -6.07
N THR A 48 9.04 -3.06 -7.30
CA THR A 48 10.42 -3.24 -7.79
C THR A 48 11.14 -1.89 -7.86
N LEU A 49 10.48 -0.86 -8.39
CA LEU A 49 11.02 0.50 -8.45
C LEU A 49 11.24 1.09 -7.05
N LEU A 50 10.36 0.81 -6.09
CA LEU A 50 10.47 1.29 -4.71
C LEU A 50 11.75 0.79 -4.04
N LYS A 51 12.13 -0.47 -4.29
CA LYS A 51 13.35 -1.11 -3.78
C LYS A 51 14.62 -0.56 -4.42
N CYS A 52 14.56 -0.20 -5.70
CA CYS A 52 15.75 0.12 -6.49
C CYS A 52 15.99 1.62 -6.71
N LEU A 53 14.94 2.47 -6.68
CA LEU A 53 14.99 3.88 -7.05
C LEU A 53 14.36 4.78 -5.98
N PRO A 54 15.16 5.37 -5.07
CA PRO A 54 14.65 6.31 -4.07
C PRO A 54 13.87 7.49 -4.66
N ALA A 55 14.25 7.95 -5.86
CA ALA A 55 13.59 9.06 -6.56
C ALA A 55 12.13 8.76 -6.95
N CYS A 56 11.73 7.49 -7.02
CA CYS A 56 10.36 7.09 -7.37
C CYS A 56 9.42 6.98 -6.15
N ARG A 57 9.96 7.03 -4.93
CA ARG A 57 9.21 6.74 -3.68
C ARG A 57 7.92 7.56 -3.57
N VAL A 58 8.00 8.87 -3.77
CA VAL A 58 6.84 9.77 -3.65
C VAL A 58 5.74 9.38 -4.63
N ALA A 59 6.08 9.20 -5.91
CA ALA A 59 5.10 8.83 -6.95
C ALA A 59 4.49 7.45 -6.70
N ILE A 60 5.26 6.51 -6.16
CA ILE A 60 4.79 5.15 -5.83
C ILE A 60 3.84 5.19 -4.64
N PHE A 61 4.15 5.94 -3.58
CA PHE A 61 3.25 6.12 -2.45
C PHE A 61 1.96 6.84 -2.87
N GLU A 62 2.03 7.83 -3.77
CA GLU A 62 0.83 8.45 -4.34
C GLU A 62 -0.02 7.45 -5.14
N TYR A 63 0.61 6.58 -5.91
CA TYR A 63 -0.08 5.48 -6.60
C TYR A 63 -0.75 4.53 -5.60
N PHE A 64 -0.06 4.12 -4.53
CA PHE A 64 -0.65 3.30 -3.47
C PHE A 64 -1.82 4.01 -2.79
N SER A 65 -1.72 5.30 -2.50
CA SER A 65 -2.83 6.07 -1.95
C SER A 65 -4.07 5.98 -2.84
N LYS A 66 -3.92 6.10 -4.17
CA LYS A 66 -5.04 5.94 -5.13
C LYS A 66 -5.63 4.53 -5.11
N VAL A 67 -4.80 3.50 -5.00
CA VAL A 67 -5.25 2.10 -4.90
C VAL A 67 -6.09 1.88 -3.64
N PHE A 68 -5.60 2.33 -2.49
CA PHE A 68 -6.30 2.18 -1.20
C PHE A 68 -7.58 3.03 -1.14
N ASP A 69 -7.55 4.24 -1.67
CA ASP A 69 -8.72 5.12 -1.78
C ASP A 69 -9.81 4.52 -2.67
N ASN A 70 -9.45 3.95 -3.82
CA ASN A 70 -10.40 3.27 -4.70
C ASN A 70 -11.02 2.04 -4.03
N ALA A 71 -10.22 1.23 -3.33
CA ALA A 71 -10.73 0.07 -2.61
C ALA A 71 -11.66 0.47 -1.45
N ALA A 72 -11.36 1.56 -0.75
CA ALA A 72 -12.24 2.12 0.27
C ALA A 72 -13.55 2.65 -0.33
N LEU A 73 -13.48 3.34 -1.48
CA LEU A 73 -14.67 3.78 -2.21
C LEU A 73 -15.57 2.60 -2.61
N ASN A 74 -14.99 1.56 -3.21
CA ASN A 74 -15.72 0.37 -3.62
C ASN A 74 -16.42 -0.30 -2.43
N TYR A 75 -15.75 -0.36 -1.27
CA TYR A 75 -16.34 -0.86 -0.04
C TYR A 75 -17.55 -0.02 0.42
N ILE A 76 -17.39 1.31 0.48
CA ILE A 76 -18.47 2.22 0.89
C ILE A 76 -19.66 2.15 -0.06
N GLU A 77 -19.42 2.14 -1.38
CA GLU A 77 -20.47 1.97 -2.39
C GLU A 77 -21.15 0.60 -2.28
N GLY A 78 -20.39 -0.42 -1.88
CA GLY A 78 -20.93 -1.76 -1.59
C GLY A 78 -21.95 -1.73 -0.46
N ILE A 79 -21.63 -1.07 0.64
CA ILE A 79 -22.54 -0.92 1.79
C ILE A 79 -23.76 -0.07 1.40
N GLU A 80 -23.56 1.03 0.70
CA GLU A 80 -24.68 1.86 0.24
C GLU A 80 -25.64 1.08 -0.68
N THR A 81 -25.09 0.16 -1.48
CA THR A 81 -25.87 -0.74 -2.33
C THR A 81 -26.63 -1.76 -1.50
N GLU A 82 -25.99 -2.35 -0.50
CA GLU A 82 -26.63 -3.27 0.45
C GLU A 82 -27.81 -2.59 1.17
N ILE A 83 -27.65 -1.35 1.63
CA ILE A 83 -28.72 -0.61 2.31
C ILE A 83 -29.91 -0.34 1.37
N LYS A 84 -29.64 -0.01 0.10
CA LYS A 84 -30.69 0.30 -0.89
C LYS A 84 -31.41 -0.93 -1.40
N THR A 85 -30.71 -2.06 -1.52
CA THR A 85 -31.20 -3.24 -2.27
C THR A 85 -31.38 -4.49 -1.42
N GLY A 86 -30.84 -4.50 -0.19
CA GLY A 86 -30.76 -5.67 0.68
C GLY A 86 -29.71 -6.70 0.25
N ASN A 87 -28.94 -6.44 -0.81
CA ASN A 87 -27.94 -7.37 -1.35
C ASN A 87 -26.54 -6.77 -1.25
N LEU A 88 -25.64 -7.47 -0.57
CA LEU A 88 -24.23 -7.11 -0.53
C LEU A 88 -23.56 -7.48 -1.87
N PRO A 89 -22.99 -6.52 -2.62
CA PRO A 89 -22.25 -6.85 -3.84
C PRO A 89 -20.99 -7.67 -3.52
N PRO A 90 -20.53 -8.50 -4.47
CA PRO A 90 -19.33 -9.29 -4.28
C PRO A 90 -18.10 -8.40 -4.06
N VAL A 91 -17.21 -8.84 -3.17
CA VAL A 91 -15.93 -8.15 -2.93
C VAL A 91 -15.09 -8.18 -4.21
N SER A 92 -14.42 -7.08 -4.50
CA SER A 92 -13.48 -6.99 -5.63
C SER A 92 -12.24 -7.86 -5.37
N GLU A 93 -12.18 -9.03 -6.01
CA GLU A 93 -11.00 -9.91 -5.94
C GLU A 93 -9.71 -9.20 -6.38
N SER A 94 -9.82 -8.30 -7.35
CA SER A 94 -8.68 -7.50 -7.82
C SER A 94 -8.15 -6.57 -6.72
N ASP A 95 -9.04 -5.90 -5.98
CA ASP A 95 -8.61 -5.00 -4.90
C ASP A 95 -7.94 -5.78 -3.77
N GLU A 96 -8.51 -6.95 -3.41
CA GLU A 96 -7.93 -7.85 -2.41
C GLU A 96 -6.51 -8.29 -2.78
N LEU A 97 -6.30 -8.72 -4.02
CA LEU A 97 -4.98 -9.15 -4.51
C LEU A 97 -3.98 -8.00 -4.50
N VAL A 98 -4.36 -6.83 -5.00
CA VAL A 98 -3.48 -5.66 -5.08
C VAL A 98 -3.11 -5.16 -3.69
N ILE A 99 -4.08 -5.02 -2.78
CA ILE A 99 -3.82 -4.61 -1.39
C ILE A 99 -2.90 -5.61 -0.69
N SER A 100 -3.15 -6.91 -0.88
CA SER A 100 -2.31 -7.96 -0.31
C SER A 100 -0.86 -7.87 -0.79
N GLU A 101 -0.63 -7.62 -2.08
CA GLU A 101 0.72 -7.48 -2.65
C GLU A 101 1.45 -6.27 -2.08
N ILE A 102 0.78 -5.11 -1.98
CA ILE A 102 1.37 -3.91 -1.36
C ILE A 102 1.71 -4.19 0.11
N HIS A 103 0.78 -4.82 0.83
CA HIS A 103 0.98 -5.18 2.23
C HIS A 103 2.24 -6.03 2.44
N ILE A 104 2.34 -7.15 1.71
CA ILE A 104 3.46 -8.10 1.80
C ILE A 104 4.79 -7.38 1.60
N VAL A 105 4.90 -6.53 0.56
CA VAL A 105 6.16 -5.88 0.27
C VAL A 105 6.49 -4.77 1.27
N LEU A 106 5.53 -3.94 1.69
CA LEU A 106 5.80 -2.91 2.70
C LEU A 106 6.24 -3.54 4.03
N VAL A 107 5.61 -4.64 4.45
CA VAL A 107 6.02 -5.41 5.64
C VAL A 107 7.42 -6.02 5.46
N SER A 108 7.75 -6.54 4.29
CA SER A 108 9.11 -7.03 3.96
C SER A 108 10.14 -5.91 4.07
N LEU A 109 9.86 -4.72 3.53
CA LEU A 109 10.77 -3.56 3.64
C LEU A 109 11.01 -3.14 5.08
N ILE A 110 9.96 -3.07 5.90
CA ILE A 110 10.06 -2.75 7.32
C ILE A 110 10.90 -3.81 8.06
N THR A 111 10.69 -5.09 7.73
CA THR A 111 11.42 -6.20 8.37
C THR A 111 12.89 -6.23 7.97
N GLU A 112 13.21 -5.88 6.72
CA GLU A 112 14.59 -5.83 6.22
C GLU A 112 15.36 -4.62 6.76
N SER A 113 14.71 -3.46 6.91
CA SER A 113 15.36 -2.25 7.43
C SER A 113 14.35 -1.27 8.06
N ALA A 114 13.99 -1.52 9.32
CA ALA A 114 13.00 -0.72 10.04
C ALA A 114 13.39 0.77 10.14
N SER A 115 14.65 1.08 10.47
CA SER A 115 15.12 2.47 10.60
C SER A 115 15.05 3.27 9.29
N ALA A 116 15.15 2.60 8.13
CA ALA A 116 15.08 3.25 6.83
C ALA A 116 13.64 3.44 6.31
N TRP A 117 12.72 2.53 6.66
CA TRP A 117 11.40 2.44 6.04
C TRP A 117 10.24 2.74 6.99
N ALA A 118 10.32 2.34 8.26
CA ALA A 118 9.20 2.44 9.18
C ALA A 118 8.73 3.89 9.40
N PRO A 119 9.59 4.92 9.55
CA PRO A 119 9.12 6.31 9.73
C PRO A 119 8.30 6.83 8.54
N THR A 120 8.78 6.60 7.31
CA THR A 120 8.11 7.06 6.09
C THR A 120 6.81 6.30 5.83
N ILE A 121 6.82 4.97 5.99
CA ILE A 121 5.64 4.14 5.77
C ILE A 121 4.57 4.41 6.85
N SER A 122 4.97 4.59 8.11
CA SER A 122 4.06 4.94 9.21
C SER A 122 3.37 6.28 8.97
N THR A 123 4.14 7.30 8.55
CA THR A 123 3.60 8.63 8.22
C THR A 123 2.58 8.53 7.09
N TRP A 124 2.98 7.90 5.97
CA TRP A 124 2.09 7.70 4.82
C TRP A 124 0.81 6.95 5.18
N SER A 125 0.90 5.87 5.97
CA SER A 125 -0.28 5.07 6.31
C SER A 125 -1.26 5.80 7.22
N LEU A 126 -0.77 6.61 8.17
CA LEU A 126 -1.62 7.43 9.05
C LEU A 126 -2.26 8.60 8.32
N GLU A 127 -1.51 9.29 7.47
CA GLU A 127 -2.04 10.38 6.63
C GLU A 127 -3.17 9.85 5.74
N LEU A 128 -2.93 8.74 5.04
CA LEU A 128 -3.93 8.12 4.18
C LEU A 128 -5.15 7.60 4.95
N LEU A 129 -4.96 7.03 6.14
CA LEU A 129 -6.08 6.66 7.02
C LEU A 129 -6.93 7.89 7.38
N GLY A 130 -6.29 9.01 7.72
CA GLY A 130 -6.95 10.27 8.02
C GLY A 130 -7.72 10.83 6.82
N GLU A 131 -7.11 10.79 5.62
CA GLU A 131 -7.73 11.20 4.37
C GLU A 131 -8.97 10.37 4.04
N ILE A 132 -8.85 9.04 4.02
CA ILE A 132 -9.98 8.12 3.74
C ILE A 132 -11.11 8.33 4.76
N SER A 133 -10.77 8.38 6.05
CA SER A 133 -11.75 8.56 7.12
C SER A 133 -12.49 9.88 6.98
N THR A 134 -11.77 10.96 6.68
CA THR A 134 -12.36 12.29 6.49
C THR A 134 -13.23 12.33 5.23
N LYS A 135 -12.70 11.84 4.10
CA LYS A 135 -13.35 11.87 2.79
C LYS A 135 -14.68 11.13 2.77
N TYR A 136 -14.78 9.98 3.45
CA TYR A 136 -16.02 9.19 3.46
C TYR A 136 -16.82 9.28 4.78
N SER A 137 -16.40 10.09 5.75
CA SER A 137 -17.12 10.30 7.03
C SER A 137 -18.60 10.65 6.86
N GLY A 138 -18.93 11.55 5.93
CA GLY A 138 -20.33 11.93 5.65
C GLY A 138 -21.15 10.85 4.93
N ARG A 139 -20.47 9.87 4.31
CA ARG A 139 -21.10 8.69 3.71
C ARG A 139 -21.23 7.54 4.72
N ALA A 140 -20.48 7.61 5.82
CA ALA A 140 -20.56 6.73 6.96
C ALA A 140 -21.72 7.06 7.93
N HIS A 141 -22.69 7.91 7.55
CA HIS A 141 -23.92 8.20 8.32
C HIS A 141 -24.81 6.96 8.63
N ILE A 142 -24.35 5.78 8.24
CA ILE A 142 -24.90 4.46 8.52
C ILE A 142 -24.63 4.06 9.98
N SER A 143 -23.53 4.54 10.58
CA SER A 143 -23.21 4.28 11.98
C SER A 143 -23.81 5.33 12.91
N THR A 144 -24.49 4.89 13.96
CA THR A 144 -25.17 5.75 14.95
C THR A 144 -24.28 6.14 16.12
N ASN A 145 -23.15 5.44 16.30
CA ASN A 145 -22.20 5.67 17.37
C ASN A 145 -20.75 5.38 16.93
N LEU A 146 -19.80 5.76 17.80
CA LEU A 146 -18.37 5.62 17.55
C LEU A 146 -17.95 4.16 17.32
N ASN A 147 -18.50 3.22 18.09
CA ASN A 147 -18.13 1.81 17.98
C ASN A 147 -18.53 1.25 16.62
N GLU A 148 -19.75 1.53 16.15
CA GLU A 148 -20.21 1.16 14.81
C GLU A 148 -19.36 1.81 13.72
N THR A 149 -18.99 3.08 13.91
CA THR A 149 -18.11 3.80 12.97
C THR A 149 -16.76 3.09 12.85
N LEU A 150 -16.15 2.72 13.99
CA LEU A 150 -14.89 2.00 14.02
C LEU A 150 -15.02 0.60 13.39
N GLN A 151 -16.10 -0.12 13.66
CA GLN A 151 -16.34 -1.43 13.07
C GLN A 151 -16.50 -1.34 11.54
N LEU A 152 -17.19 -0.31 11.04
CA LEU A 152 -17.31 -0.02 9.61
C LEU A 152 -15.93 0.15 8.97
N TRP A 153 -15.09 1.01 9.54
CA TRP A 153 -13.74 1.22 9.03
C TRP A 153 -12.88 -0.03 9.15
N MET A 154 -13.00 -0.80 10.23
CA MET A 154 -12.22 -2.04 10.39
C MET A 154 -12.74 -3.19 9.52
N ALA A 155 -13.98 -3.13 9.05
CA ALA A 155 -14.54 -4.08 8.09
C ALA A 155 -14.01 -3.84 6.67
N CYS A 156 -13.67 -2.60 6.31
CA CYS A 156 -12.97 -2.27 5.08
C CYS A 156 -11.55 -2.86 5.05
N ARG A 157 -11.20 -3.56 3.95
CA ARG A 157 -9.89 -4.18 3.76
C ARG A 157 -8.75 -3.16 3.76
N ALA A 158 -8.92 -2.07 3.00
CA ALA A 158 -7.89 -1.06 2.79
C ALA A 158 -7.42 -0.41 4.10
N THR A 159 -8.36 0.12 4.88
CA THR A 159 -8.14 0.69 6.21
C THR A 159 -7.54 -0.30 7.20
N ARG A 160 -8.04 -1.55 7.25
CA ARG A 160 -7.46 -2.60 8.11
C ARG A 160 -6.00 -2.86 7.77
N THR A 161 -5.66 -2.94 6.49
CA THR A 161 -4.28 -3.13 6.03
C THR A 161 -3.40 -1.93 6.39
N LEU A 162 -3.88 -0.69 6.29
CA LEU A 162 -3.11 0.49 6.71
C LEU A 162 -2.80 0.47 8.22
N VAL A 163 -3.78 0.06 9.04
CA VAL A 163 -3.59 -0.10 10.50
C VAL A 163 -2.56 -1.20 10.81
N ASP A 164 -2.60 -2.32 10.08
CA ASP A 164 -1.65 -3.42 10.24
C ASP A 164 -0.22 -3.00 9.87
N ILE A 165 -0.05 -2.32 8.73
CA ILE A 165 1.23 -1.73 8.31
C ILE A 165 1.76 -0.79 9.39
N ASN A 166 0.90 0.11 9.91
CA ASN A 166 1.31 1.06 10.93
C ASN A 166 1.75 0.36 12.23
N THR A 167 0.99 -0.64 12.66
CA THR A 167 1.34 -1.48 13.82
C THR A 167 2.68 -2.19 13.62
N LYS A 168 2.95 -2.68 12.40
CA LYS A 168 4.24 -3.28 12.06
C LYS A 168 5.37 -2.25 12.12
N CYS A 169 5.17 -1.02 11.63
CA CYS A 169 6.16 0.05 11.76
C CYS A 169 6.49 0.34 13.22
N LEU A 170 5.47 0.56 14.06
CA LEU A 170 5.65 0.91 15.48
C LEU A 170 6.34 -0.22 16.25
N SER A 171 5.87 -1.46 16.10
CA SER A 171 6.49 -2.62 16.77
C SER A 171 7.96 -2.81 16.37
N SER A 172 8.33 -2.45 15.13
CA SER A 172 9.70 -2.63 14.64
C SER A 172 10.64 -1.47 15.04
N LEU A 173 10.11 -0.39 15.63
CA LEU A 173 10.89 0.76 16.13
C LEU A 173 11.01 0.80 17.67
N ILE A 174 10.21 0.02 18.39
CA ILE A 174 10.16 -0.01 19.86
C ILE A 174 11.16 -1.04 20.45
N HIS A 175 12.01 -1.65 19.61
CA HIS A 175 13.06 -2.60 19.97
C HIS A 175 14.43 -2.08 19.56
#